data_AF-A0A6C0PZD9-F1
#
_entry.id   AF-A0A6C0PZD9-F1
#
_cell.length_a   1.000
_cell.length_b   1.000
_cell.length_c   1.000
_cell.angle_alpha   90.00
_cell.angle_beta   90.00
_cell.angle_gamma   90.00
#
_symmetry.space_group_name_H-M   'P 1'
#
loop_
_entity.id
_entity.type
_entity.pdbx_description
1 polymer ?
#
loop_
_entity_poly.entity_id
_entity_poly.type
_entity_poly.pdbx_seq_one_letter_code
_entity_poly.pdbx_strand_id
1 'polypeptide(L)'
;MTSTPGSGGPTAAPTPRRSDRREDPHGDPPDTTPDTTPDTPPRLRRRFSRAERLVHRTTAALMLLCVATAACLYVPQLAELVGRRHLVVTLHQWSGLLLPAPFLVGLASPSFRADLRRLNRFAPHDKEWLRAVRRRDFRPESRPSGKFNAGQKVYAGWIAGAVLVMLATGLMMWFTGLTPLVWRTSATFVHDWLSLAVGLVLAGHIGMAFADPRARHGMRTGSVQRPWAEREHPFWKEEE
;
A
#
# COMPACT_ATOMS: atom_id res chain seq x y z
N MET A 1 10.22 92.49 17.35
CA MET A 1 11.36 93.34 16.95
C MET A 1 12.59 92.45 16.99
N THR A 2 13.39 92.20 15.95
CA THR A 2 13.45 92.65 14.53
C THR A 2 14.29 91.58 13.78
N SER A 3 13.79 90.92 12.72
CA SER A 3 14.02 91.23 11.28
C SER A 3 15.40 90.76 10.73
N THR A 4 15.48 89.57 10.08
CA THR A 4 15.59 89.29 8.59
C THR A 4 16.98 89.54 7.96
N PRO A 5 17.33 89.06 6.73
CA PRO A 5 16.85 87.93 5.86
C PRO A 5 17.99 86.87 5.64
N GLY A 6 18.07 85.93 4.67
CA GLY A 6 17.15 85.35 3.65
C GLY A 6 17.87 84.82 2.37
N SER A 7 17.22 83.94 1.58
CA SER A 7 17.63 83.38 0.24
C SER A 7 18.69 82.24 0.21
N GLY A 8 18.60 81.18 -0.62
CA GLY A 8 17.51 80.75 -1.52
C GLY A 8 17.98 79.77 -2.63
N GLY A 9 17.12 78.82 -3.06
CA GLY A 9 17.26 78.10 -4.34
C GLY A 9 17.22 76.56 -4.33
N PRO A 10 16.12 75.94 -4.79
CA PRO A 10 16.08 74.56 -5.28
C PRO A 10 15.97 74.52 -6.83
N THR A 11 16.65 73.59 -7.49
CA THR A 11 16.53 73.39 -8.95
C THR A 11 15.90 72.04 -9.28
N ALA A 12 14.65 72.08 -9.74
CA ALA A 12 13.95 70.90 -10.27
C ALA A 12 14.26 70.73 -11.77
N ALA A 13 14.40 69.48 -12.22
CA ALA A 13 14.62 69.13 -13.62
C ALA A 13 13.28 69.06 -14.40
N PRO A 14 13.28 69.35 -15.72
CA PRO A 14 12.04 69.50 -16.50
C PRO A 14 11.41 68.18 -16.96
N THR A 15 10.09 68.21 -17.12
CA THR A 15 9.25 67.16 -17.70
C THR A 15 9.42 67.02 -19.22
N PRO A 16 9.51 65.79 -19.77
CA PRO A 16 9.26 65.54 -21.19
C PRO A 16 7.78 65.27 -21.47
N ARG A 17 7.32 65.79 -22.60
CA ARG A 17 5.95 65.75 -23.15
C ARG A 17 5.30 64.36 -23.17
N ARG A 18 4.00 64.34 -22.85
CA ARG A 18 3.02 63.36 -23.35
C ARG A 18 2.88 63.54 -24.85
N SER A 19 3.19 62.51 -25.65
CA SER A 19 2.89 62.46 -27.08
C SER A 19 2.23 61.13 -27.42
N ASP A 20 1.03 61.26 -27.97
CA ASP A 20 0.13 60.27 -28.58
C ASP A 20 0.65 58.82 -28.72
N ARG A 21 0.18 57.95 -27.83
CA ARG A 21 -0.06 56.56 -28.24
C ARG A 21 -1.22 56.57 -29.23
N ARG A 22 -0.93 56.25 -30.50
CA ARG A 22 -1.94 55.63 -31.36
C ARG A 22 -2.16 54.22 -30.84
N GLU A 23 -3.42 53.86 -30.62
CA GLU A 23 -3.82 52.49 -30.32
C GLU A 23 -3.95 51.74 -31.65
N ASP A 24 -3.12 50.72 -31.87
CA ASP A 24 -3.37 49.72 -32.92
C ASP A 24 -4.40 48.72 -32.39
N PRO A 25 -5.58 48.57 -33.01
CA PRO A 25 -6.66 47.71 -32.50
C PRO A 25 -6.52 46.23 -32.91
N HIS A 26 -5.35 45.80 -33.38
CA HIS A 26 -5.07 44.42 -33.79
C HIS A 26 -3.67 43.97 -33.35
N GLY A 27 -3.54 43.65 -32.07
CA GLY A 27 -2.46 42.82 -31.54
C GLY A 27 -3.08 41.59 -30.89
N ASP A 28 -2.83 40.41 -31.45
CA ASP A 28 -3.25 39.14 -30.84
C ASP A 28 -2.69 39.01 -29.41
N PRO A 29 -3.40 38.34 -28.49
CA PRO A 29 -2.93 38.18 -27.12
C PRO A 29 -1.58 37.45 -27.10
N PRO A 30 -0.68 37.74 -26.13
CA PRO A 30 0.54 36.98 -25.97
C PRO A 30 0.17 35.51 -25.71
N ASP A 31 0.54 34.65 -26.65
CA ASP A 31 0.30 33.22 -26.59
C ASP A 31 0.98 32.65 -25.34
N THR A 32 0.18 32.43 -24.29
CA THR A 32 0.59 31.73 -23.08
C THR A 32 0.74 30.26 -23.41
N THR A 33 1.79 29.95 -24.17
CA THR A 33 2.28 28.59 -24.35
C THR A 33 2.48 27.99 -22.96
N PRO A 34 1.78 26.91 -22.59
CA PRO A 34 2.09 26.22 -21.35
C PRO A 34 3.50 25.67 -21.49
N ASP A 35 4.36 25.97 -20.51
CA ASP A 35 5.72 25.43 -20.41
C ASP A 35 5.67 23.91 -20.31
N THR A 36 5.55 23.28 -21.46
CA THR A 36 5.41 21.85 -21.63
C THR A 36 6.81 21.27 -21.66
N THR A 37 7.49 21.35 -20.52
CA THR A 37 8.83 20.78 -20.31
C THR A 37 8.78 19.29 -20.69
N PRO A 38 9.45 18.87 -21.78
CA PRO A 38 9.31 17.52 -22.29
C PRO A 38 10.08 16.54 -21.40
N ASP A 39 9.47 15.38 -21.14
CA ASP A 39 10.09 14.12 -20.72
C ASP A 39 11.36 14.23 -19.86
N THR A 40 11.23 14.73 -18.62
CA THR A 40 12.07 14.15 -17.56
C THR A 40 11.59 12.72 -17.33
N PRO A 41 12.37 11.67 -17.68
CA PRO A 41 11.91 10.29 -17.51
C PRO A 41 11.55 10.07 -16.03
N PRO A 42 10.40 9.44 -15.74
CA PRO A 42 9.88 9.38 -14.38
C PRO A 42 10.91 8.69 -13.49
N ARG A 43 11.53 9.43 -12.57
CA ARG A 43 12.58 8.89 -11.70
C ARG A 43 12.01 7.73 -10.89
N LEU A 44 12.31 6.50 -11.30
CA LEU A 44 11.76 5.28 -10.71
C LEU A 44 12.59 4.89 -9.48
N ARG A 45 11.90 4.69 -8.36
CA ARG A 45 12.49 4.16 -7.12
C ARG A 45 12.17 2.67 -7.00
N ARG A 46 13.20 1.83 -6.91
CA ARG A 46 13.05 0.39 -6.66
C ARG A 46 12.43 0.18 -5.27
N ARG A 47 11.21 -0.37 -5.24
CA ARG A 47 10.46 -0.65 -4.02
C ARG A 47 10.56 -2.11 -3.60
N PHE A 48 10.46 -3.04 -4.56
CA PHE A 48 10.47 -4.48 -4.29
C PHE A 48 11.47 -5.23 -5.18
N SER A 49 12.18 -6.19 -4.60
CA SER A 49 13.04 -7.13 -5.32
C SER A 49 12.24 -8.18 -6.11
N ARG A 50 12.92 -8.97 -6.95
CA ARG A 50 12.29 -10.13 -7.60
C ARG A 50 11.82 -11.17 -6.57
N ALA A 51 12.55 -11.34 -5.47
CA ALA A 51 12.20 -12.27 -4.40
C ALA A 51 10.88 -11.86 -3.72
N GLU A 52 10.77 -10.62 -3.21
CA GLU A 52 9.53 -10.12 -2.58
C GLU A 52 8.32 -10.27 -3.51
N ARG A 53 8.47 -9.93 -4.80
CA ARG A 53 7.38 -10.06 -5.79
C ARG A 53 6.98 -11.51 -6.04
N LEU A 54 7.92 -12.45 -6.09
CA LEU A 54 7.62 -13.87 -6.25
C LEU A 54 6.94 -14.44 -5.01
N VAL A 55 7.48 -14.17 -3.81
CA VAL A 55 6.87 -14.58 -2.54
C VAL A 55 5.43 -14.07 -2.46
N HIS A 56 5.20 -12.77 -2.69
CA HIS A 56 3.87 -12.18 -2.68
C HIS A 56 2.92 -12.86 -3.70
N ARG A 57 3.37 -13.10 -4.94
CA ARG A 57 2.51 -13.72 -5.97
C ARG A 57 2.14 -15.16 -5.63
N THR A 58 3.11 -15.97 -5.18
CA THR A 58 2.86 -17.36 -4.85
C THR A 58 1.99 -17.49 -3.59
N THR A 59 2.25 -16.67 -2.55
CA THR A 59 1.36 -16.60 -1.38
C THR A 59 -0.04 -16.12 -1.76
N ALA A 60 -0.17 -15.10 -2.61
CA ALA A 60 -1.49 -14.63 -3.06
C ALA A 60 -2.25 -15.69 -3.86
N ALA A 61 -1.58 -16.42 -4.76
CA ALA A 61 -2.20 -17.50 -5.53
C ALA A 61 -2.66 -18.66 -4.64
N LEU A 62 -1.82 -19.11 -3.69
CA LEU A 62 -2.17 -20.16 -2.73
C LEU A 62 -3.29 -19.71 -1.79
N MET A 63 -3.25 -18.47 -1.29
CA MET A 63 -4.29 -17.90 -0.44
C MET A 63 -5.64 -17.82 -1.17
N LEU A 64 -5.65 -17.29 -2.40
CA LEU A 64 -6.88 -17.19 -3.20
C LEU A 64 -7.46 -18.58 -3.53
N LEU A 65 -6.61 -19.56 -3.86
CA LEU A 65 -7.04 -20.95 -4.07
C LEU A 65 -7.63 -21.56 -2.79
N CYS A 66 -6.96 -21.36 -1.64
CA CYS A 66 -7.40 -21.86 -0.35
C CYS A 66 -8.74 -21.25 0.09
N VAL A 67 -8.91 -19.92 -0.04
CA VAL A 67 -10.16 -19.21 0.27
C VAL A 67 -11.28 -19.56 -0.71
N ALA A 68 -11.01 -19.66 -2.02
CA ALA A 68 -12.02 -20.05 -3.01
C ALA A 68 -12.52 -21.49 -2.78
N THR A 69 -11.62 -22.42 -2.49
CA THR A 69 -11.98 -23.81 -2.15
C THR A 69 -12.73 -23.89 -0.82
N ALA A 70 -12.35 -23.11 0.20
CA ALA A 70 -13.09 -23.00 1.46
C ALA A 70 -14.53 -22.51 1.22
N ALA A 71 -14.71 -21.45 0.43
CA ALA A 71 -16.04 -20.94 0.07
C ALA A 71 -16.89 -22.01 -0.64
N CYS A 72 -16.32 -22.80 -1.55
CA CYS A 72 -16.99 -23.93 -2.18
C CYS A 72 -17.33 -25.09 -1.23
N LEU A 73 -16.65 -25.22 -0.08
CA LEU A 73 -16.95 -26.24 0.92
C LEU A 73 -18.01 -25.78 1.94
N TYR A 74 -18.09 -24.46 2.18
CA TYR A 74 -18.98 -23.84 3.16
C TYR A 74 -20.33 -23.36 2.59
N VAL A 75 -20.39 -23.03 1.29
CA VAL A 75 -21.61 -22.59 0.60
C VAL A 75 -22.16 -23.73 -0.27
N PRO A 76 -23.30 -24.36 0.09
CA PRO A 76 -23.83 -25.54 -0.62
C PRO A 76 -24.03 -25.32 -2.13
N GLN A 77 -24.52 -24.13 -2.52
CA GLN A 77 -24.78 -23.77 -3.92
C GLN A 77 -23.49 -23.74 -4.77
N LEU A 78 -22.34 -23.40 -4.16
CA LEU A 78 -21.05 -23.47 -4.83
C LEU A 78 -20.52 -24.91 -4.90
N ALA A 79 -20.82 -25.75 -3.90
CA ALA A 79 -20.45 -27.16 -3.90
C ALA A 79 -21.16 -27.94 -5.03
N GLU A 80 -22.45 -27.67 -5.24
CA GLU A 80 -23.27 -28.24 -6.31
C GLU A 80 -22.72 -27.87 -7.70
N LEU A 81 -22.39 -26.60 -7.92
CA LEU A 81 -21.84 -26.12 -9.20
C LEU A 81 -20.51 -26.76 -9.58
N VAL A 82 -19.65 -27.07 -8.59
CA VAL A 82 -18.36 -27.72 -8.85
C VAL A 82 -18.50 -29.23 -9.05
N GLY A 83 -19.51 -29.88 -8.42
CA GLY A 83 -19.82 -31.30 -8.57
C GLY A 83 -18.71 -32.30 -8.14
N ARG A 84 -17.56 -31.81 -7.68
CA ARG A 84 -16.34 -32.61 -7.41
C ARG A 84 -15.76 -32.31 -6.02
N ARG A 85 -16.55 -32.54 -4.96
CA ARG A 85 -16.17 -32.21 -3.57
C ARG A 85 -14.80 -32.75 -3.16
N HIS A 86 -14.44 -33.98 -3.56
CA HIS A 86 -13.11 -34.55 -3.27
C HIS A 86 -11.97 -33.67 -3.82
N LEU A 87 -12.05 -33.24 -5.09
CA LEU A 87 -11.05 -32.37 -5.70
C LEU A 87 -10.93 -31.04 -4.95
N VAL A 88 -12.06 -30.44 -4.56
CA VAL A 88 -12.06 -29.18 -3.78
C VAL A 88 -11.38 -29.37 -2.43
N VAL A 89 -11.68 -30.45 -1.70
CA VAL A 89 -11.02 -30.79 -0.43
C VAL A 89 -9.51 -30.99 -0.62
N THR A 90 -9.09 -31.76 -1.63
CA THR A 90 -7.68 -31.98 -1.93
C THR A 90 -6.96 -30.67 -2.25
N LEU A 91 -7.53 -29.81 -3.10
CA LEU A 91 -6.96 -28.50 -3.44
C LEU A 91 -6.88 -27.58 -2.21
N HIS A 92 -7.91 -27.58 -1.35
CA HIS A 92 -7.90 -26.81 -0.11
C HIS A 92 -6.77 -27.27 0.83
N GLN A 93 -6.69 -28.58 1.10
CA GLN A 93 -5.66 -29.19 1.94
C GLN A 93 -4.24 -28.86 1.47
N TRP A 94 -3.93 -29.08 0.19
CA TRP A 94 -2.60 -28.82 -0.36
C TRP A 94 -2.28 -27.33 -0.48
N SER A 95 -3.24 -26.47 -0.82
CA SER A 95 -3.01 -25.03 -0.87
C SER A 95 -2.78 -24.42 0.52
N GLY A 96 -3.51 -24.88 1.54
CA GLY A 96 -3.29 -24.53 2.93
C GLY A 96 -1.94 -25.02 3.47
N LEU A 97 -1.58 -26.28 3.20
CA LEU A 97 -0.29 -26.87 3.60
C LEU A 97 0.91 -26.15 2.97
N LEU A 98 0.81 -25.77 1.69
CA LEU A 98 1.89 -25.08 0.97
C LEU A 98 1.92 -23.56 1.24
N LEU A 99 0.90 -22.98 1.87
CA LEU A 99 0.78 -21.53 2.08
C LEU A 99 1.97 -20.87 2.80
N PRO A 100 2.65 -21.51 3.79
CA PRO A 100 3.88 -20.97 4.39
C PRO A 100 5.13 -21.12 3.50
N ALA A 101 5.13 -22.01 2.51
CA ALA A 101 6.34 -22.35 1.76
C ALA A 101 6.99 -21.16 1.03
N PRO A 102 6.25 -20.23 0.38
CA PRO A 102 6.85 -19.03 -0.21
C PRO A 102 7.51 -18.12 0.82
N PHE A 103 6.97 -18.02 2.04
CA PHE A 103 7.60 -17.26 3.12
C PHE A 103 8.93 -17.89 3.54
N LEU A 104 8.93 -19.22 3.76
CA LEU A 104 10.13 -19.98 4.14
C LEU A 104 11.24 -19.89 3.08
N VAL A 105 10.90 -20.09 1.80
CA VAL A 105 11.83 -19.91 0.67
C VAL A 105 12.29 -18.45 0.58
N GLY A 106 11.40 -17.49 0.86
CA GLY A 106 11.71 -16.07 0.91
C GLY A 106 12.82 -15.72 1.90
N LEU A 107 12.95 -16.43 3.03
CA LEU A 107 13.99 -16.17 4.04
C LEU A 107 15.42 -16.30 3.50
N ALA A 108 15.64 -17.05 2.42
CA ALA A 108 16.93 -17.11 1.74
C ALA A 108 17.34 -15.74 1.14
N SER A 109 16.38 -14.89 0.78
CA SER A 109 16.65 -13.56 0.22
C SER A 109 17.02 -12.53 1.30
N PRO A 110 18.18 -11.84 1.18
CA PRO A 110 18.56 -10.76 2.10
C PRO A 110 17.56 -9.59 2.12
N SER A 111 16.99 -9.23 0.95
CA SER A 111 16.07 -8.10 0.85
C SER A 111 14.68 -8.42 1.41
N PHE A 112 14.20 -9.67 1.23
CA PHE A 112 12.98 -10.12 1.90
C PHE A 112 13.17 -10.13 3.42
N ARG A 113 14.30 -10.62 3.94
CA ARG A 113 14.63 -10.53 5.37
C ARG A 113 14.70 -9.08 5.88
N ALA A 114 15.20 -8.14 5.07
CA ALA A 114 15.19 -6.71 5.41
C ALA A 114 13.76 -6.16 5.51
N ASP A 115 12.89 -6.51 4.56
CA ASP A 115 11.49 -6.10 4.59
C ASP A 115 10.71 -6.74 5.74
N LEU A 116 10.96 -8.01 6.09
CA LEU A 116 10.39 -8.63 7.29
C LEU A 116 10.81 -7.90 8.57
N ARG A 117 12.09 -7.50 8.71
CA ARG A 117 12.53 -6.67 9.84
C ARG A 117 11.83 -5.30 9.88
N ARG A 118 11.58 -4.68 8.73
CA ARG A 118 10.85 -3.40 8.61
C ARG A 118 9.35 -3.55 8.93
N LEU A 119 8.74 -4.68 8.57
CA LEU A 119 7.35 -5.02 8.89
C LEU A 119 7.16 -5.31 10.38
N ASN A 120 8.08 -6.07 10.99
CA ASN A 120 8.03 -6.44 12.41
C ASN A 120 8.47 -5.32 13.37
N ARG A 121 9.00 -4.19 12.86
CA ARG A 121 9.45 -3.05 13.68
C ARG A 121 8.49 -1.87 13.56
N PHE A 122 7.70 -1.66 14.61
CA PHE A 122 6.92 -0.44 14.80
C PHE A 122 7.83 0.72 15.22
N ALA A 123 7.54 1.90 14.68
CA ALA A 123 8.22 3.17 14.94
C ALA A 123 7.20 4.21 15.46
N PRO A 124 7.64 5.35 16.04
CA PRO A 124 6.72 6.36 16.59
C PRO A 124 5.64 6.83 15.62
N HIS A 125 5.99 7.04 14.34
CA HIS A 125 5.04 7.44 13.29
C HIS A 125 3.93 6.41 13.03
N ASP A 126 4.16 5.11 13.29
CA ASP A 126 3.10 4.11 13.14
C ASP A 126 1.98 4.32 14.18
N LYS A 127 2.33 4.81 15.38
CA LYS A 127 1.36 5.14 16.44
C LYS A 127 0.52 6.37 16.06
N GLU A 128 1.13 7.34 15.38
CA GLU A 128 0.43 8.51 14.81
C GLU A 128 -0.52 8.09 13.69
N TRP A 129 -0.05 7.27 12.74
CA TRP A 129 -0.86 6.70 11.66
C TRP A 129 -2.10 5.96 12.21
N LEU A 130 -1.92 5.08 13.21
CA LEU A 130 -3.02 4.35 13.85
C LEU A 130 -3.98 5.28 14.61
N ARG A 131 -3.46 6.34 15.25
CA ARG A 131 -4.30 7.37 15.90
C ARG A 131 -5.13 8.15 14.87
N ALA A 132 -4.57 8.50 13.72
CA ALA A 132 -5.28 9.19 12.65
C ALA A 132 -6.41 8.33 12.07
N VAL A 133 -6.14 7.04 11.78
CA VAL A 133 -7.18 6.08 11.40
C VAL A 133 -8.29 5.98 12.44
N ARG A 134 -7.94 5.86 13.74
CA ARG A 134 -8.92 5.82 14.83
C ARG A 134 -9.76 7.12 14.94
N ARG A 135 -9.18 8.27 14.59
CA ARG A 135 -9.87 9.57 14.52
C ARG A 135 -10.64 9.78 13.20
N ARG A 136 -10.61 8.83 12.26
CA ARG A 136 -11.12 8.95 10.89
C ARG A 136 -10.51 10.14 10.12
N ASP A 137 -9.27 10.50 10.43
CA ASP A 137 -8.51 11.50 9.67
C ASP A 137 -7.85 10.81 8.48
N PHE A 138 -8.22 11.21 7.26
CA PHE A 138 -7.75 10.64 6.00
C PHE A 138 -6.70 11.49 5.29
N ARG A 139 -6.32 12.64 5.88
CA ARG A 139 -5.33 13.56 5.29
C ARG A 139 -3.93 12.91 5.24
N PRO A 140 -3.19 13.00 4.12
CA PRO A 140 -1.87 12.37 3.97
C PRO A 140 -0.88 12.78 5.07
N GLU A 141 -0.88 14.05 5.46
CA GLU A 141 0.01 14.64 6.45
C GLU A 141 -0.21 14.04 7.85
N SER A 142 -1.43 13.58 8.13
CA SER A 142 -1.80 12.92 9.39
C SER A 142 -1.47 11.42 9.39
N ARG A 143 -0.98 10.87 8.28
CA ARG A 143 -0.67 9.44 8.08
C ARG A 143 0.79 9.21 7.70
N PRO A 144 1.76 9.65 8.52
CA PRO A 144 3.19 9.47 8.24
C PRO A 144 3.55 7.99 8.11
N SER A 145 4.39 7.64 7.14
CA SER A 145 4.75 6.24 6.89
C SER A 145 6.19 6.04 6.38
N GLY A 146 6.82 4.94 6.82
CA GLY A 146 8.07 4.42 6.26
C GLY A 146 7.81 3.60 4.98
N LYS A 147 8.72 2.70 4.59
CA LYS A 147 8.53 1.81 3.40
C LYS A 147 7.17 1.09 3.42
N PHE A 148 6.74 0.68 4.61
CA PHE A 148 5.42 0.13 4.89
C PHE A 148 4.71 1.02 5.91
N ASN A 149 3.42 1.26 5.71
CA ASN A 149 2.59 1.98 6.68
C ASN A 149 2.10 1.06 7.80
N ALA A 150 1.62 1.63 8.91
CA ALA A 150 1.23 0.83 10.08
C ALA A 150 0.10 -0.17 9.77
N GLY A 151 -0.84 0.17 8.88
CA GLY A 151 -1.87 -0.76 8.42
C GLY A 151 -1.29 -1.98 7.69
N GLN A 152 -0.28 -1.77 6.83
CA GLN A 152 0.45 -2.86 6.17
C GLN A 152 1.22 -3.73 7.17
N LYS A 153 1.81 -3.15 8.22
CA LYS A 153 2.49 -3.91 9.29
C LYS A 153 1.51 -4.75 10.11
N VAL A 154 0.39 -4.15 10.54
CA VAL A 154 -0.68 -4.85 11.27
C VAL A 154 -1.28 -5.97 10.41
N TYR A 155 -1.58 -5.71 9.14
CA TYR A 155 -2.07 -6.73 8.21
C TYR A 155 -1.05 -7.87 8.05
N ALA A 156 0.23 -7.57 7.84
CA ALA A 156 1.28 -8.58 7.66
C ALA A 156 1.46 -9.46 8.90
N GLY A 157 1.46 -8.88 10.11
CA GLY A 157 1.54 -9.64 11.35
C GLY A 157 0.29 -10.49 11.60
N TRP A 158 -0.89 -9.90 11.40
CA TRP A 158 -2.17 -10.60 11.59
C TRP A 158 -2.34 -11.76 10.61
N ILE A 159 -2.09 -11.56 9.31
CA ILE A 159 -2.26 -12.63 8.31
C ILE A 159 -1.23 -13.76 8.50
N ALA A 160 0.01 -13.44 8.93
CA ALA A 160 1.01 -14.45 9.25
C ALA A 160 0.58 -15.31 10.46
N GLY A 161 0.09 -14.69 11.53
CA GLY A 161 -0.48 -15.40 12.68
C GLY A 161 -1.70 -16.24 12.30
N ALA A 162 -2.61 -15.68 11.49
CA ALA A 162 -3.79 -16.39 11.01
C ALA A 162 -3.42 -17.64 10.18
N VAL A 163 -2.45 -17.54 9.27
CA VAL A 163 -1.97 -18.69 8.48
C VAL A 163 -1.41 -19.80 9.37
N LEU A 164 -0.67 -19.47 10.44
CA LEU A 164 -0.15 -20.47 11.37
C LEU A 164 -1.28 -21.19 12.13
N VAL A 165 -2.29 -20.45 12.60
CA VAL A 165 -3.45 -21.04 13.29
C VAL A 165 -4.29 -21.90 12.32
N MET A 166 -4.55 -21.39 11.11
CA MET A 166 -5.30 -22.13 10.06
C MET A 166 -4.59 -23.42 9.64
N LEU A 167 -3.25 -23.39 9.52
CA LEU A 167 -2.45 -24.59 9.25
C LEU A 167 -2.55 -25.59 10.40
N ALA A 168 -2.39 -25.13 11.65
CA ALA A 168 -2.48 -26.01 12.82
C ALA A 168 -3.85 -26.69 12.93
N THR A 169 -4.95 -25.92 12.85
CA THR A 169 -6.31 -26.47 12.92
C THR A 169 -6.62 -27.35 11.71
N GLY A 170 -6.20 -26.97 10.51
CA GLY A 170 -6.36 -27.77 9.29
C GLY A 170 -5.63 -29.12 9.36
N LEU A 171 -4.41 -29.15 9.92
CA LEU A 171 -3.66 -30.40 10.15
C LEU A 171 -4.35 -31.29 11.20
N MET A 172 -4.89 -30.71 12.28
CA MET A 172 -5.66 -31.46 13.29
C MET A 172 -6.95 -32.08 12.70
N MET A 173 -7.62 -31.36 11.79
CA MET A 173 -8.80 -31.85 11.08
C MET A 173 -8.45 -32.93 10.04
N TRP A 174 -7.30 -32.81 9.36
CA TRP A 174 -6.85 -33.78 8.35
C TRP A 174 -6.38 -35.09 9.00
N PHE A 175 -5.50 -35.02 9.99
CA PHE A 175 -4.92 -36.20 10.66
C PHE A 175 -5.77 -36.67 11.84
N THR A 176 -6.96 -37.19 11.54
CA THR A 176 -7.99 -37.56 12.53
C THR A 176 -7.56 -38.62 13.55
N GLY A 177 -6.59 -39.47 13.21
CA GLY A 177 -6.01 -40.48 14.11
C GLY A 177 -4.98 -39.93 15.12
N LEU A 178 -4.52 -38.68 14.97
CA LEU A 178 -3.51 -38.08 15.85
C LEU A 178 -4.11 -37.21 16.97
N THR A 179 -5.43 -36.95 16.96
CA THR A 179 -6.05 -35.99 17.88
C THR A 179 -7.41 -36.46 18.45
N PRO A 180 -7.66 -36.26 19.77
CA PRO A 180 -8.96 -36.53 20.39
C PRO A 180 -10.11 -35.78 19.71
N LEU A 181 -11.32 -36.34 19.76
CA LEU A 181 -12.50 -35.75 19.13
C LEU A 181 -12.76 -34.30 19.58
N VAL A 182 -12.63 -34.02 20.89
CA VAL A 182 -12.81 -32.67 21.47
C VAL A 182 -11.89 -31.65 20.78
N TRP A 183 -10.61 -32.00 20.59
CA TRP A 183 -9.63 -31.12 19.95
C TRP A 183 -9.97 -30.87 18.48
N ARG A 184 -10.51 -31.87 17.78
CA ARG A 184 -10.96 -31.71 16.39
C ARG A 184 -12.20 -30.81 16.28
N THR A 185 -13.17 -30.95 17.18
CA THR A 185 -14.34 -30.06 17.22
C THR A 185 -13.92 -28.60 17.48
N SER A 186 -13.01 -28.36 18.44
CA SER A 186 -12.45 -27.03 18.68
C SER A 186 -11.64 -26.52 17.48
N ALA A 187 -10.86 -27.38 16.82
CA ALA A 187 -10.10 -27.02 15.63
C ALA A 187 -11.03 -26.58 14.49
N THR A 188 -12.09 -27.33 14.17
CA THR A 188 -13.11 -26.95 13.17
C THR A 188 -13.72 -25.59 13.49
N PHE A 189 -14.20 -25.39 14.72
CA PHE A 189 -14.80 -24.11 15.13
C PHE A 189 -13.84 -22.92 14.92
N VAL A 190 -12.58 -23.05 15.35
CA VAL A 190 -11.58 -21.99 15.18
C VAL A 190 -11.22 -21.80 13.69
N HIS A 191 -11.09 -22.88 12.92
CA HIS A 191 -10.78 -22.84 11.50
C HIS A 191 -11.88 -22.13 10.70
N ASP A 192 -13.15 -22.46 10.94
CA ASP A 192 -14.29 -21.89 10.23
C ASP A 192 -14.40 -20.38 10.49
N TRP A 193 -14.44 -19.95 11.76
CA TRP A 193 -14.51 -18.52 12.12
C TRP A 193 -13.29 -17.72 11.65
N LEU A 194 -12.09 -18.29 11.75
CA LEU A 194 -10.87 -17.63 11.26
C LEU A 194 -10.83 -17.57 9.73
N SER A 195 -11.38 -18.57 9.02
CA SER A 195 -11.50 -18.55 7.55
C SER A 195 -12.38 -17.40 7.07
N LEU A 196 -13.52 -17.15 7.75
CA LEU A 196 -14.42 -16.03 7.46
C LEU A 196 -13.73 -14.69 7.71
N ALA A 197 -13.01 -14.56 8.83
CA ALA A 197 -12.22 -13.36 9.14
C ALA A 197 -11.10 -13.12 8.10
N VAL A 198 -10.39 -14.17 7.69
CA VAL A 198 -9.36 -14.11 6.64
C VAL A 198 -9.97 -13.69 5.31
N GLY A 199 -11.12 -14.26 4.92
CA GLY A 199 -11.84 -13.87 3.71
C GLY A 199 -12.20 -12.37 3.68
N LEU A 200 -12.77 -11.86 4.78
CA LEU A 200 -13.12 -10.44 4.91
C LEU A 200 -11.90 -9.51 4.86
N VAL A 201 -10.86 -9.83 5.63
CA VAL A 201 -9.64 -9.01 5.72
C VAL A 201 -8.82 -9.06 4.42
N LEU A 202 -8.81 -10.21 3.73
CA LEU A 202 -8.22 -10.37 2.40
C LEU A 202 -8.99 -9.57 1.35
N ALA A 203 -10.32 -9.61 1.35
CA ALA A 203 -11.15 -8.80 0.45
C ALA A 203 -10.89 -7.29 0.66
N GLY A 204 -10.80 -6.84 1.92
CA GLY A 204 -10.42 -5.47 2.25
C GLY A 204 -9.02 -5.08 1.75
N HIS A 205 -8.03 -5.97 1.90
CA HIS A 205 -6.68 -5.78 1.35
C HIS A 205 -6.67 -5.66 -0.17
N ILE A 206 -7.41 -6.53 -0.87
CA ILE A 206 -7.55 -6.51 -2.33
C ILE A 206 -8.24 -5.21 -2.79
N GLY A 207 -9.30 -4.78 -2.11
CA GLY A 207 -9.98 -3.51 -2.39
C GLY A 207 -9.07 -2.30 -2.24
N MET A 208 -8.30 -2.22 -1.15
CA MET A 208 -7.29 -1.18 -0.95
C MET A 208 -6.20 -1.21 -2.03
N ALA A 209 -5.76 -2.39 -2.47
CA ALA A 209 -4.81 -2.50 -3.57
C ALA A 209 -5.41 -1.99 -4.89
N PHE A 210 -6.68 -2.30 -5.20
CA PHE A 210 -7.32 -1.78 -6.41
C PHE A 210 -7.41 -0.25 -6.41
N ALA A 211 -7.68 0.37 -5.26
CA ALA A 211 -7.76 1.82 -5.08
C ALA A 211 -6.44 2.59 -5.33
N ASP A 212 -5.26 1.94 -5.21
CA ASP A 212 -3.97 2.55 -5.61
C ASP A 212 -3.32 1.80 -6.79
N PRO A 213 -3.54 2.29 -8.04
CA PRO A 213 -2.87 1.76 -9.23
C PRO A 213 -1.33 1.85 -9.20
N ARG A 214 -0.75 2.85 -8.51
CA ARG A 214 0.70 3.07 -8.43
C ARG A 214 1.34 2.08 -7.46
N ALA A 215 0.69 1.79 -6.32
CA ALA A 215 1.09 0.69 -5.43
C ALA A 215 1.03 -0.67 -6.15
N ARG A 216 -0.05 -0.95 -6.89
CA ARG A 216 -0.16 -2.17 -7.70
C ARG A 216 0.91 -2.25 -8.79
N HIS A 217 1.21 -1.15 -9.48
CA HIS A 217 2.32 -1.10 -10.42
C HIS A 217 3.64 -1.48 -9.73
N GLY A 218 3.91 -0.91 -8.55
CA GLY A 218 5.07 -1.25 -7.72
C GLY A 218 5.19 -2.75 -7.41
N MET A 219 4.08 -3.43 -7.09
CA MET A 219 4.09 -4.89 -6.86
C MET A 219 4.22 -5.72 -8.16
N ARG A 220 3.83 -5.16 -9.31
CA ARG A 220 3.98 -5.81 -10.63
C ARG A 220 5.40 -5.68 -11.20
N THR A 221 5.99 -4.48 -11.19
CA THR A 221 7.29 -4.22 -11.82
C THR A 221 8.44 -4.27 -10.83
N GLY A 222 8.21 -3.86 -9.58
CA GLY A 222 9.21 -3.69 -8.54
C GLY A 222 9.58 -2.24 -8.25
N SER A 223 9.11 -1.29 -9.05
CA SER A 223 9.48 0.12 -8.96
C SER A 223 8.26 1.03 -8.94
N VAL A 224 8.38 2.18 -8.27
CA VAL A 224 7.34 3.20 -8.17
C VAL A 224 7.90 4.55 -8.58
N GLN A 225 7.05 5.49 -8.99
CA GLN A 225 7.47 6.87 -9.27
C GLN A 225 7.98 7.54 -7.97
N ARG A 226 9.13 8.23 -8.03
CA ARG A 226 9.71 8.92 -6.88
C ARG A 226 8.75 9.92 -6.21
N PRO A 227 7.99 10.77 -6.93
CA PRO A 227 7.00 11.67 -6.30
C PRO A 227 5.84 10.95 -5.58
N TRP A 228 5.53 9.69 -5.95
CA TRP A 228 4.58 8.87 -5.18
C TRP A 228 5.24 8.31 -3.91
N ALA A 229 6.50 7.87 -4.01
CA ALA A 229 7.23 7.39 -2.84
C ALA A 229 7.44 8.48 -1.78
N GLU A 230 7.75 9.72 -2.19
CA GLU A 230 7.98 10.83 -1.27
C GLU A 230 6.69 11.29 -0.57
N ARG A 231 5.53 11.32 -1.28
CA ARG A 231 4.24 11.68 -0.68
C ARG A 231 3.65 10.59 0.22
N GLU A 232 3.55 9.34 -0.26
CA GLU A 232 2.88 8.27 0.48
C GLU A 232 3.76 7.67 1.60
N HIS A 233 5.08 7.78 1.44
CA HIS A 233 6.09 7.17 2.30
C HIS A 233 7.21 8.14 2.71
N PRO A 234 6.89 9.30 3.34
CA PRO A 234 7.87 10.36 3.63
C PRO A 234 9.01 9.92 4.55
N PHE A 235 8.81 8.91 5.40
CA PHE A 235 9.85 8.33 6.26
C PHE A 235 10.56 7.12 5.64
N TRP A 236 10.30 6.79 4.37
CA TRP A 236 11.06 5.77 3.65
C TRP A 236 12.43 6.31 3.22
N LYS A 237 13.36 6.34 4.18
CA LYS A 237 14.78 6.59 3.92
C LYS A 237 15.35 5.56 2.95
N GLU A 238 16.31 5.99 2.13
CA GLU A 238 17.18 5.08 1.39
C GLU A 238 18.08 4.34 2.39
N GLU A 239 18.29 3.04 2.14
CA GLU A 239 19.48 2.35 2.63
C GLU A 239 20.50 2.50 1.50
N GLU A 240 21.69 3.00 1.82
CA GLU A 240 22.86 2.98 0.92
C GLU A 240 23.27 1.54 0.59
#